data_AF-A0AAW1JZH1-F1
#
_entry.id   AF-A0AAW1JZH1-F1
#
_cell.length_a   1.000
_cell.length_b   1.000
_cell.length_c   1.000
_cell.angle_alpha   90.00
_cell.angle_beta   90.00
_cell.angle_gamma   90.00
#
_symmetry.space_group_name_H-M   'P 1'
#
loop_
_entity.id
_entity.type
_entity.pdbx_description
1 polymer ?
#
loop_
_entity_poly.entity_id
_entity_poly.type
_entity_poly.pdbx_seq_one_letter_code
_entity_poly.pdbx_strand_id
1 'polypeptide(L)' 'MRQQVLLLLFLYLWSSVNANDCLIACTREMKPVCAETNSGELGTFPNACNLVVRQCEEPQKNWRYLRSGPCAFDE' A
#
# COMPACT_ATOMS: atom_id res chain seq x y z
N MET A 1 -17.92 -15.87 -38.89
CA MET A 1 -18.45 -15.04 -37.78
C MET A 1 -18.69 -15.79 -36.46
N ARG A 2 -18.48 -17.12 -36.36
CA ARG A 2 -18.66 -17.88 -35.10
C ARG A 2 -17.40 -18.02 -34.22
N GLN A 3 -16.20 -17.79 -34.79
CA GLN A 3 -14.92 -17.97 -34.08
C GLN A 3 -14.53 -16.79 -33.17
N GLN A 4 -15.05 -15.58 -33.43
CA GLN A 4 -14.60 -14.36 -32.74
C GLN A 4 -15.20 -14.19 -31.33
N VAL A 5 -16.35 -14.80 -31.05
CA VAL A 5 -17.06 -14.63 -29.77
C VAL A 5 -16.33 -15.31 -28.61
N LEU A 6 -15.68 -16.46 -28.86
CA LEU A 6 -14.98 -17.24 -27.84
C LEU A 6 -13.72 -16.54 -27.32
N LEU A 7 -13.01 -15.81 -28.19
CA LEU A 7 -11.82 -15.05 -27.82
C LEU A 7 -12.15 -13.85 -26.91
N LEU A 8 -13.28 -13.18 -27.17
CA LEU A 8 -13.75 -12.07 -26.35
C LEU A 8 -14.18 -12.52 -24.95
N LEU A 9 -14.80 -13.71 -24.83
CA LEU A 9 -15.14 -14.31 -23.54
C LEU A 9 -13.89 -14.74 -22.75
N PHE A 10 -12.87 -15.26 -23.41
CA PHE A 10 -11.59 -15.57 -22.77
C PHE A 10 -10.89 -14.32 -22.22
N LEU A 11 -10.90 -13.21 -22.97
CA LEU A 11 -10.37 -11.93 -22.47
C LEU A 11 -11.16 -11.38 -21.29
N TYR A 12 -12.49 -11.55 -21.29
CA TYR A 12 -13.37 -11.15 -20.18
C TYR A 12 -13.19 -12.01 -18.92
N LEU A 13 -12.80 -13.27 -19.09
CA LEU A 13 -12.53 -14.21 -17.98
C LEU A 13 -11.07 -14.19 -17.52
N TRP A 14 -10.16 -13.56 -18.28
CA TRP A 14 -8.74 -13.42 -17.94
C TRP A 14 -8.39 -12.05 -17.36
N SER A 15 -9.36 -11.14 -17.26
CA SER A 15 -9.17 -9.90 -16.49
C SER A 15 -9.00 -10.23 -15.01
N SER A 16 -7.75 -10.32 -14.58
CA SER A 16 -7.36 -10.26 -13.18
C SER A 16 -7.63 -8.84 -12.66
N VAL A 17 -8.89 -8.53 -12.32
CA VAL A 17 -9.18 -7.43 -11.40
C VAL A 17 -8.42 -7.74 -10.13
N ASN A 18 -7.34 -6.99 -9.89
CA ASN A 18 -6.48 -7.20 -8.74
C ASN A 18 -7.16 -6.59 -7.53
N ALA A 19 -7.70 -7.42 -6.64
CA ALA A 19 -8.34 -6.99 -5.40
C ALA A 19 -7.36 -6.26 -4.43
N ASN A 20 -6.09 -6.10 -4.82
CA ASN A 20 -5.04 -5.44 -4.05
C ASN A 20 -4.91 -3.93 -4.39
N ASP A 21 -5.89 -3.32 -5.07
CA ASP A 21 -5.86 -1.88 -5.33
C ASP A 21 -6.09 -1.11 -4.02
N CYS A 22 -5.00 -0.55 -3.47
CA CYS A 22 -4.96 0.20 -2.22
C CYS A 22 -5.51 1.62 -2.37
N LEU A 23 -6.82 1.73 -2.65
CA LEU A 23 -7.51 3.01 -2.87
C LEU A 23 -7.89 3.67 -1.54
N ILE A 24 -6.89 4.18 -0.81
CA ILE A 24 -7.08 4.92 0.44
C ILE A 24 -6.80 6.40 0.20
N ALA A 25 -7.81 7.25 0.40
CA ALA A 25 -7.66 8.70 0.30
C ALA A 25 -7.18 9.28 1.63
N CYS A 26 -6.05 9.99 1.61
CA CYS A 26 -5.51 10.69 2.77
C CYS A 26 -5.65 12.21 2.63
N THR A 27 -5.84 12.89 3.75
CA THR A 27 -5.72 14.35 3.82
C THR A 27 -4.27 14.76 3.60
N ARG A 28 -4.03 16.03 3.25
CA ARG A 28 -2.66 16.59 3.09
C ARG A 28 -2.07 17.09 4.41
N GLU A 29 -2.52 16.56 5.55
CA GLU A 29 -1.98 16.98 6.85
C GLU A 29 -0.57 16.43 7.05
N MET A 30 0.31 17.25 7.63
CA MET A 30 1.68 16.87 7.96
C MET A 30 1.78 16.64 9.47
N LYS A 31 1.54 15.39 9.87
CA LYS A 31 1.60 14.91 11.26
C LYS A 31 2.41 13.61 11.27
N PRO A 32 3.73 13.69 11.12
CA PRO A 32 4.54 12.52 10.78
C PRO A 32 4.42 11.42 11.82
N VAL A 33 4.59 10.18 11.36
CA VAL A 33 4.66 8.99 12.22
C VAL A 33 5.88 8.16 11.84
N CYS A 34 6.49 7.53 12.85
CA CYS A 34 7.56 6.56 12.66
C CYS A 34 6.96 5.15 12.72
N ALA A 35 7.37 4.31 11.79
CA ALA A 35 7.05 2.89 11.78
C ALA A 35 8.32 2.07 11.48
N GLU A 36 8.28 0.80 11.84
CA GLU A 36 9.32 -0.15 11.51
C GLU A 36 8.77 -1.36 10.78
N THR A 37 9.63 -2.06 10.03
CA THR A 37 9.33 -3.38 9.50
C THR A 37 9.74 -4.47 10.48
N ASN A 38 9.29 -5.71 10.24
CA ASN A 38 9.80 -6.87 10.99
C ASN A 38 11.31 -7.09 10.84
N SER A 39 11.93 -6.55 9.78
CA SER A 39 13.38 -6.56 9.57
C SER A 39 14.14 -5.42 10.28
N GLY A 40 13.43 -4.54 11.00
CA GLY A 40 14.03 -3.40 11.72
C GLY A 40 14.29 -2.16 10.85
N GLU A 41 13.84 -2.14 9.59
CA GLU A 41 13.89 -0.94 8.74
C GLU A 41 12.95 0.12 9.32
N LEU A 42 13.47 1.32 9.59
CA LEU A 42 12.70 2.47 10.08
C LEU A 42 12.22 3.34 8.91
N GLY A 43 10.98 3.82 8.99
CA GLY A 43 10.36 4.67 7.98
C GLY A 43 9.52 5.78 8.60
N THR A 44 9.72 7.01 8.13
CA THR A 44 8.86 8.15 8.47
C THR A 44 7.78 8.32 7.41
N PHE A 45 6.53 8.43 7.84
CA PHE A 45 5.37 8.65 6.98
C PHE A 45 4.74 10.01 7.27
N PRO A 46 4.21 10.74 6.26
CA PRO A 46 3.65 12.10 6.43
C PRO A 46 2.55 12.20 7.47
N ASN A 47 1.74 11.14 7.60
CA ASN A 47 0.74 10.96 8.63
C ASN A 47 0.37 9.46 8.75
N ALA A 48 -0.49 9.14 9.73
CA ALA A 48 -0.93 7.78 9.97
C ALA A 48 -1.71 7.17 8.78
N CYS A 49 -2.48 7.96 8.03
CA CYS A 49 -3.18 7.45 6.85
C CYS A 49 -2.19 6.98 5.77
N ASN A 50 -1.12 7.75 5.52
CA ASN A 50 -0.08 7.34 4.58
C ASN A 50 0.67 6.07 5.01
N LEU A 51 0.79 5.81 6.31
CA LEU A 51 1.31 4.51 6.80
C LEU A 51 0.38 3.35 6.42
N VAL A 52 -0.95 3.53 6.55
CA VAL A 52 -1.93 2.49 6.18
C VAL A 52 -1.90 2.21 4.68
N VAL A 53 -1.78 3.25 3.84
CA VAL A 53 -1.55 3.08 2.39
C VAL A 53 -0.33 2.17 2.17
N ARG A 54 0.79 2.47 2.84
CA ARG A 54 2.01 1.67 2.69
C ARG A 54 1.88 0.24 3.17
N GLN A 55 1.16 0.00 4.28
CA GLN A 55 0.88 -1.35 4.77
C GLN A 55 0.08 -2.17 3.76
N CYS A 56 -0.85 -1.52 3.04
CA CYS A 56 -1.62 -2.16 1.99
C CYS A 56 -0.78 -2.44 0.73
N GLU A 57 0.05 -1.48 0.30
CA GLU A 57 0.91 -1.62 -0.88
C GLU A 57 2.03 -2.64 -0.66
N GLU A 58 2.50 -2.78 0.58
CA GLU A 58 3.65 -3.62 0.95
C GLU A 58 3.33 -4.58 2.10
N PRO A 59 2.37 -5.51 1.92
CA PRO A 59 1.97 -6.43 2.99
C PRO A 59 3.15 -7.29 3.48
N GLN A 60 4.11 -7.60 2.60
CA GLN A 60 5.32 -8.37 2.94
C GLN A 60 6.26 -7.65 3.91
N LYS A 61 6.26 -6.30 3.92
CA LYS A 61 7.14 -5.50 4.79
C LYS A 61 6.65 -5.49 6.24
N ASN A 62 5.37 -5.76 6.47
CA ASN A 62 4.76 -5.77 7.81
C ASN A 62 5.10 -4.50 8.60
N TRP A 63 4.88 -3.33 8.00
CA TRP A 63 5.10 -2.05 8.67
C TRP A 63 4.26 -1.96 9.96
N ARG A 64 4.89 -1.58 11.06
CA ARG A 64 4.29 -1.45 12.39
C ARG A 64 4.54 -0.05 12.93
N TYR A 65 3.46 0.64 13.29
CA TYR A 65 3.56 1.94 13.96
C TYR A 65 4.41 1.84 15.23
N LEU A 66 5.34 2.78 15.39
CA LEU A 66 6.18 2.92 16.58
C LEU A 66 5.74 4.10 17.44
N ARG A 67 5.73 5.30 16.84
CA ARG A 67 5.47 6.54 17.56
C ARG A 67 5.02 7.66 16.64
N SER A 68 4.44 8.69 17.23
CA SER A 68 4.20 9.98 16.58
C SER A 68 5.52 10.74 16.43
N GLY A 69 5.60 11.56 15.38
CA GLY A 69 6.82 12.26 14.98
C GLY A 69 7.65 11.44 13.97
N PRO A 70 8.70 12.05 13.40
CA PRO A 70 9.61 11.35 12.52
C PRO A 70 10.40 10.26 13.26
N CYS A 71 10.89 9.28 12.51
CA CYS A 71 11.98 8.44 13.01
C CYS A 71 13.20 9.33 13.19
N ALA A 72 13.77 9.30 14.39
CA ALA A 72 15.05 9.96 14.64
C ALA A 72 16.12 9.14 13.91
N PHE A 73 17.01 9.81 13.20
CA PHE A 73 18.38 9.32 13.13
C PHE A 73 18.98 9.71 14.47
N ASP A 74 19.50 8.75 15.23
CA ASP A 74 20.24 9.09 16.44
C ASP A 74 21.39 10.02 16.02
N GLU A 75 21.32 11.31 16.38
CA GLU A 75 22.43 12.28 16.26
C GLU A 75 23.44 12.07 17.40
#